data_AF-A0A554VLU6-F1
#
_entry.id   AF-A0A554VLU6-F1
#
_cell.length_a   1.000
_cell.length_b   1.000
_cell.length_c   1.000
_cell.angle_alpha   90.00
_cell.angle_beta   90.00
_cell.angle_gamma   90.00
#
_symmetry.space_group_name_H-M   'P 1'
#
loop_
_entity.id
_entity.type
_entity.pdbx_description
1 polymer ?
#
loop_
_entity_poly.entity_id
_entity_poly.type
_entity_poly.pdbx_seq_one_letter_code
_entity_poly.pdbx_strand_id
1 'polypeptide(L)'
;MKNFIGLLMIILLVSSCDVQQKKEAKLPDVDVEIDAEAGQLPTYDVDWADVNVGTRTKMVKIPKVVVVMEEVEVEVPYVDVDMPNSGEKEELTLTVEAEVTGKEHSIDIKEIIASNDKLYVISRLKELDQDLGDKKLRVSDRVILNAPDLNVKHIIMGEKPNRVFNDQFKYVKDINAFKSGLKKSKVIFTK
;
A
#
# COMPACT_ATOMS: atom_id res chain seq x y z
N MET A 1 -77.94 16.52 24.24
CA MET A 1 -77.94 17.11 25.59
C MET A 1 -77.01 16.31 26.48
N LYS A 2 -76.20 17.02 27.27
CA LYS A 2 -75.40 16.55 28.43
C LYS A 2 -73.98 16.07 28.12
N ASN A 3 -73.04 16.90 28.58
CA ASN A 3 -71.60 16.86 28.43
C ASN A 3 -70.98 15.74 29.27
N PHE A 4 -69.92 15.08 28.78
CA PHE A 4 -68.97 14.32 29.60
C PHE A 4 -67.56 14.31 28.96
N ILE A 5 -66.63 14.95 29.67
CA ILE A 5 -65.26 14.52 30.02
C ILE A 5 -64.65 13.37 29.20
N GLY A 6 -63.42 13.57 28.69
CA GLY A 6 -62.58 12.45 28.27
C GLY A 6 -61.30 12.83 27.52
N LEU A 7 -60.21 12.93 28.27
CA LEU A 7 -58.82 12.56 27.96
C LEU A 7 -58.56 11.85 26.60
N LEU A 8 -57.48 12.24 25.91
CA LEU A 8 -56.42 11.38 25.31
C LEU A 8 -56.01 11.70 23.86
N MET A 9 -54.68 11.62 23.63
CA MET A 9 -53.95 11.33 22.37
C MET A 9 -53.94 12.41 21.27
N ILE A 10 -52.78 13.05 20.98
CA ILE A 10 -51.69 12.54 20.13
C ILE A 10 -52.22 11.91 18.85
N ILE A 11 -52.00 12.56 17.70
CA ILE A 11 -51.49 11.98 16.45
C ILE A 11 -51.38 13.07 15.38
N LEU A 12 -50.14 13.21 14.88
CA LEU A 12 -49.69 13.48 13.51
C LEU A 12 -50.62 14.24 12.54
N LEU A 13 -50.04 15.13 11.74
CA LEU A 13 -49.58 14.77 10.38
C LEU A 13 -48.97 16.00 9.68
N VAL A 14 -47.66 15.87 9.46
CA VAL A 14 -46.91 16.14 8.22
C VAL A 14 -47.56 17.02 7.14
N SER A 15 -46.77 17.95 6.62
CA SER A 15 -46.49 18.20 5.19
C SER A 15 -45.56 19.42 5.14
N SER A 16 -44.29 19.36 4.77
CA SER A 16 -43.71 18.95 3.49
C SER A 16 -42.77 20.10 3.07
N CYS A 17 -41.72 19.76 2.31
CA CYS A 17 -40.72 20.62 1.65
C CYS A 17 -39.55 21.07 2.53
N ASP A 18 -38.29 20.85 2.17
CA ASP A 18 -37.67 20.10 1.07
C ASP A 18 -36.21 19.88 1.51
N VAL A 19 -35.67 18.68 1.32
CA VAL A 19 -34.27 18.35 1.64
C VAL A 19 -33.51 18.37 0.33
N GLN A 20 -32.77 19.45 0.09
CA GLN A 20 -31.76 19.49 -0.97
C GLN A 20 -30.37 19.29 -0.38
N GLN A 21 -29.81 18.12 -0.69
CA GLN A 21 -28.50 17.67 -0.30
C GLN A 21 -27.44 18.13 -1.31
N LYS A 22 -26.42 18.86 -0.85
CA LYS A 22 -25.08 18.82 -1.47
C LYS A 22 -24.05 18.65 -0.36
N LYS A 23 -23.46 17.46 -0.29
CA LYS A 23 -22.29 17.17 0.53
C LYS A 23 -21.07 17.84 -0.11
N GLU A 24 -20.33 18.63 0.66
CA GLU A 24 -18.87 18.55 0.68
C GLU A 24 -18.46 18.39 2.15
N ALA A 25 -18.08 17.17 2.50
CA ALA A 25 -17.31 16.92 3.69
C ALA A 25 -15.91 17.48 3.44
N LYS A 26 -15.55 18.57 4.11
CA LYS A 26 -14.15 18.85 4.41
C LYS A 26 -13.90 18.33 5.81
N LEU A 27 -13.06 17.31 5.90
CA LEU A 27 -12.40 16.94 7.14
C LEU A 27 -11.79 18.23 7.72
N PRO A 28 -11.94 18.52 9.03
CA PRO A 28 -11.16 19.59 9.61
C PRO A 28 -9.69 19.26 9.42
N ASP A 29 -8.97 20.13 8.70
CA ASP A 29 -7.52 20.16 8.71
C ASP A 29 -7.11 20.50 10.15
N VAL A 30 -6.61 19.47 10.83
CA VAL A 30 -6.02 19.61 12.16
C VAL A 30 -4.60 20.11 11.94
N ASP A 31 -4.48 21.41 11.62
CA ASP A 31 -3.22 22.13 11.80
C ASP A 31 -3.17 22.64 13.24
N VAL A 32 -2.56 21.80 14.09
CA VAL A 32 -2.17 22.20 15.44
C VAL A 32 -0.89 23.01 15.31
N GLU A 33 -1.02 24.25 14.87
CA GLU A 33 -0.02 25.28 15.12
C GLU A 33 -0.28 25.83 16.52
N ILE A 34 0.34 25.17 17.52
CA ILE A 34 0.45 25.73 18.87
C ILE A 34 1.45 26.87 18.79
N ASP A 35 0.95 28.06 18.54
CA ASP A 35 1.54 29.30 19.03
C ASP A 35 0.49 30.41 18.96
N ALA A 36 -0.27 30.58 20.04
CA ALA A 36 -0.99 31.81 20.31
C ALA A 36 -1.20 31.96 21.81
N GLU A 37 -0.65 33.05 22.32
CA GLU A 37 -0.76 33.57 23.68
C GLU A 37 -2.18 33.42 24.25
N ALA A 38 -2.26 33.12 25.56
CA ALA A 38 -3.51 32.85 26.27
C ALA A 38 -4.61 33.88 25.96
N GLY A 39 -5.53 33.52 25.06
CA GLY A 39 -6.67 34.34 24.71
C GLY A 39 -7.58 34.54 25.92
N GLN A 40 -7.98 35.79 26.16
CA GLN A 40 -8.89 36.13 27.25
C GLN A 40 -10.24 35.42 27.03
N LEU A 41 -10.67 34.66 28.04
CA LEU A 41 -11.93 33.93 28.00
C LEU A 41 -13.12 34.90 28.18
N PRO A 42 -14.21 34.77 27.40
CA PRO A 42 -15.41 35.58 27.58
C PRO A 42 -16.11 35.21 28.90
N THR A 43 -16.53 36.22 29.66
CA THR A 43 -17.33 36.03 30.87
C THR A 43 -18.81 36.05 30.52
N TYR A 44 -19.51 34.94 30.77
CA TYR A 44 -20.97 34.89 30.81
C TYR A 44 -21.41 34.78 32.27
N ASP A 45 -22.22 35.73 32.71
CA ASP A 45 -22.80 35.73 34.07
C ASP A 45 -24.14 35.01 34.01
N VAL A 46 -24.19 33.80 34.57
CA VAL A 46 -25.39 32.96 34.55
C VAL A 46 -25.65 32.47 35.97
N ASP A 47 -26.77 32.91 36.55
CA ASP A 47 -27.23 32.49 37.89
C ASP A 47 -27.62 31.01 37.88
N TRP A 48 -26.67 30.15 38.26
CA TRP A 48 -26.86 28.71 38.49
C TRP A 48 -26.42 28.35 39.91
N ALA A 49 -26.88 27.20 40.43
CA ALA A 49 -26.52 26.70 41.76
C ALA A 49 -24.99 26.70 41.97
N ASP A 50 -24.53 27.04 43.18
CA ASP A 50 -23.11 27.20 43.52
C ASP A 50 -22.29 25.96 43.12
N VAL A 51 -21.55 26.07 42.00
CA VAL A 51 -20.75 24.98 41.43
C VAL A 51 -19.31 25.15 41.89
N ASN A 52 -18.86 24.27 42.79
CA ASN A 52 -17.47 24.21 43.22
C ASN A 52 -16.62 23.52 42.14
N VAL A 53 -15.93 24.32 41.31
CA VAL A 53 -15.05 23.82 40.26
C VAL A 53 -13.63 23.69 40.82
N GLY A 54 -13.11 22.47 40.88
CA GLY A 54 -11.75 22.21 41.38
C GLY A 54 -11.09 21.06 40.65
N THR A 55 -9.77 21.14 40.48
CA THR A 55 -8.96 20.04 39.94
C THR A 55 -8.61 19.05 41.05
N ARG A 56 -8.84 17.75 40.81
CA ARG A 56 -8.39 16.67 41.70
C ARG A 56 -7.37 15.78 41.00
N THR A 57 -6.28 15.46 41.67
CA THR A 57 -5.33 14.45 41.20
C THR A 57 -5.92 13.07 41.43
N LYS A 58 -6.20 12.32 40.35
CA LYS A 58 -6.66 10.93 40.42
C LYS A 58 -5.70 10.04 39.65
N MET A 59 -5.20 8.99 40.30
CA MET A 59 -4.49 7.91 39.61
C MET A 59 -5.51 7.15 38.74
N VAL A 60 -5.42 7.32 37.42
CA VAL A 60 -6.24 6.59 36.46
C VAL A 60 -5.34 5.58 35.76
N LYS A 61 -5.74 4.30 35.77
CA LYS A 61 -5.06 3.28 34.97
C LYS A 61 -5.46 3.47 33.51
N ILE A 62 -4.55 4.01 32.72
CA ILE A 62 -4.71 4.14 31.28
C ILE A 62 -3.96 2.96 30.65
N PRO A 63 -4.61 2.12 29.82
CA PRO A 63 -3.91 1.07 29.11
C PRO A 63 -2.88 1.71 28.18
N LYS A 64 -1.59 1.44 28.42
CA LYS A 64 -0.54 1.74 27.45
C LYS A 64 -0.50 0.59 26.46
N VAL A 65 -0.90 0.86 25.21
CA VAL A 65 -0.67 -0.08 24.11
C VAL A 65 0.79 0.08 23.70
N VAL A 66 1.61 -0.93 23.98
CA VAL A 66 2.98 -1.03 23.47
C VAL A 66 2.89 -1.82 22.17
N VAL A 67 3.08 -1.16 21.04
CA VAL A 67 3.24 -1.85 19.76
C VAL A 67 4.70 -2.25 19.66
N VAL A 68 4.98 -3.55 19.81
CA VAL A 68 6.32 -4.10 19.58
C VAL A 68 6.40 -4.46 18.11
N MET A 69 7.26 -3.77 17.37
CA MET A 69 7.65 -4.19 16.03
C MET A 69 8.79 -5.19 16.20
N GLU A 70 8.62 -6.42 15.71
CA GLU A 70 9.69 -7.41 15.69
C GLU A 70 10.45 -7.28 14.36
N GLU A 71 11.73 -6.94 14.44
CA GLU A 71 12.65 -7.04 13.29
C GLU A 71 13.03 -8.51 13.11
N VAL A 72 12.50 -9.13 12.06
CA VAL A 72 12.89 -10.49 11.68
C VAL A 72 14.01 -10.39 10.66
N GLU A 73 15.17 -10.97 10.95
CA GLU A 73 16.23 -11.16 9.95
C GLU A 73 15.73 -12.17 8.91
N VAL A 74 15.50 -11.69 7.68
CA VAL A 74 15.14 -12.51 6.53
C VAL A 74 16.30 -12.49 5.54
N GLU A 75 16.74 -13.68 5.11
CA GLU A 75 17.79 -13.81 4.11
C GLU A 75 17.26 -13.36 2.74
N VAL A 76 17.75 -12.22 2.27
CA VAL A 76 17.48 -11.72 0.91
C VAL A 76 18.72 -11.96 0.05
N PRO A 77 18.59 -12.61 -1.12
CA PRO A 77 19.72 -12.82 -2.01
C PRO A 77 20.26 -11.48 -2.51
N TYR A 78 21.57 -11.28 -2.39
CA TYR A 78 22.28 -10.12 -2.92
C TYR A 78 23.27 -10.54 -4.01
N VAL A 79 23.52 -9.63 -4.95
CA VAL A 79 24.51 -9.77 -6.02
C VAL A 79 25.40 -8.53 -6.02
N ASP A 80 26.73 -8.70 -6.06
CA ASP A 80 27.68 -7.58 -6.18
C ASP A 80 28.38 -7.63 -7.54
N VAL A 81 28.33 -6.51 -8.29
CA VAL A 81 28.87 -6.42 -9.64
C VAL A 81 29.93 -5.33 -9.75
N ASP A 82 31.17 -5.75 -10.01
CA ASP A 82 32.29 -4.87 -10.37
C ASP A 82 32.38 -4.68 -11.89
N MET A 83 32.22 -3.44 -12.36
CA MET A 83 32.50 -3.07 -13.75
C MET A 83 33.75 -2.18 -13.84
N PRO A 84 34.64 -2.41 -14.82
CA PRO A 84 35.80 -1.53 -15.02
C PRO A 84 35.33 -0.15 -15.51
N ASN A 85 35.88 0.91 -14.91
CA ASN A 85 35.55 2.31 -15.22
C ASN A 85 34.07 2.69 -14.96
N SER A 86 33.37 1.99 -14.06
CA SER A 86 32.06 2.44 -13.58
C SER A 86 32.18 3.44 -12.43
N GLY A 87 31.17 4.29 -12.26
CA GLY A 87 31.06 5.21 -11.13
C GLY A 87 30.81 4.49 -9.80
N GLU A 88 30.34 5.25 -8.80
CA GLU A 88 29.98 4.70 -7.50
C GLU A 88 28.87 3.63 -7.63
N LYS A 89 28.98 2.58 -6.82
CA LYS A 89 27.95 1.54 -6.75
C LYS A 89 26.85 1.99 -5.81
N GLU A 90 25.62 1.69 -6.20
CA GLU A 90 24.45 1.90 -5.37
C GLU A 90 23.70 0.58 -5.21
N GLU A 91 22.98 0.47 -4.10
CA GLU A 91 22.12 -0.68 -3.85
C GLU A 91 20.83 -0.54 -4.67
N LEU A 92 20.71 -1.36 -5.71
CA LEU A 92 19.57 -1.41 -6.61
C LEU A 92 18.68 -2.60 -6.24
N THR A 93 17.41 -2.36 -5.95
CA THR A 93 16.44 -3.46 -5.79
C THR A 93 15.75 -3.79 -7.11
N LEU A 94 16.07 -4.95 -7.67
CA LEU A 94 15.44 -5.48 -8.87
C LEU A 94 14.11 -6.13 -8.51
N THR A 95 13.00 -5.44 -8.76
CA THR A 95 11.65 -5.93 -8.47
C THR A 95 10.96 -6.38 -9.76
N VAL A 96 10.34 -7.55 -9.74
CA VAL A 96 9.43 -8.01 -10.80
C VAL A 96 8.05 -8.28 -10.19
N GLU A 97 6.99 -7.89 -10.88
CA GLU A 97 5.62 -8.05 -10.40
C GLU A 97 4.68 -8.45 -11.54
N ALA A 98 3.66 -9.25 -11.21
CA ALA A 98 2.59 -9.60 -12.12
C ALA A 98 1.24 -9.65 -11.37
N GLU A 99 0.19 -9.14 -12.01
CA GLU A 99 -1.19 -9.31 -11.55
C GLU A 99 -1.81 -10.49 -12.30
N VAL A 100 -2.30 -11.49 -11.57
CA VAL A 100 -2.89 -12.72 -12.11
C VAL A 100 -4.34 -12.88 -11.65
N THR A 101 -5.11 -13.58 -12.48
CA THR A 101 -6.55 -13.83 -12.30
C THR A 101 -6.88 -15.25 -12.71
N GLY A 102 -7.97 -15.81 -12.20
CA GLY A 102 -8.37 -17.18 -12.49
C GLY A 102 -7.60 -18.16 -11.61
N LYS A 103 -6.30 -18.35 -11.84
CA LYS A 103 -5.47 -19.19 -10.96
C LYS A 103 -4.36 -18.42 -10.28
N GLU A 104 -3.98 -18.91 -9.11
CA GLU A 104 -2.80 -18.44 -8.41
C GLU A 104 -1.55 -18.71 -9.27
N HIS A 105 -0.57 -17.82 -9.20
CA HIS A 105 0.72 -18.01 -9.84
C HIS A 105 1.81 -17.63 -8.85
N SER A 106 2.98 -18.26 -8.95
CA SER A 106 4.21 -17.74 -8.34
C SER A 106 5.07 -17.06 -9.40
N ILE A 107 5.78 -16.01 -9.00
CA ILE A 107 6.83 -15.40 -9.83
C ILE A 107 8.16 -15.52 -9.09
N ASP A 108 9.19 -15.98 -9.79
CA ASP A 108 10.54 -16.10 -9.24
C ASP A 108 11.56 -15.53 -10.24
N ILE A 109 12.49 -14.71 -9.78
CA ILE A 109 13.70 -14.35 -10.50
C ILE A 109 14.60 -15.59 -10.53
N LYS A 110 14.84 -16.12 -11.73
CA LYS A 110 15.68 -17.30 -11.93
C LYS A 110 17.09 -16.94 -12.32
N GLU A 111 17.27 -15.95 -13.18
CA GLU A 111 18.59 -15.59 -13.68
C GLU A 111 18.71 -14.08 -13.88
N ILE A 112 19.92 -13.56 -13.69
CA ILE A 112 20.27 -12.20 -14.10
C ILE A 112 21.47 -12.30 -15.04
N ILE A 113 21.34 -11.70 -16.21
CA ILE A 113 22.33 -11.76 -17.28
C ILE A 113 22.78 -10.35 -17.63
N ALA A 114 24.08 -10.10 -17.52
CA ALA A 114 24.71 -8.92 -18.09
C ALA A 114 25.05 -9.17 -19.56
N SER A 115 24.63 -8.30 -20.47
CA SER A 115 24.99 -8.38 -21.89
C SER A 115 25.09 -6.98 -22.48
N ASN A 116 26.28 -6.64 -22.99
CA ASN A 116 26.66 -5.30 -23.43
C ASN A 116 26.50 -4.28 -22.29
N ASP A 117 25.61 -3.31 -22.46
CA ASP A 117 25.27 -2.22 -21.55
C ASP A 117 23.99 -2.48 -20.75
N LYS A 118 23.42 -3.69 -20.85
CA LYS A 118 22.10 -4.02 -20.30
C LYS A 118 22.16 -5.19 -19.34
N LEU A 119 21.30 -5.09 -18.33
CA LEU A 119 21.03 -6.16 -17.39
C LEU A 119 19.67 -6.77 -17.72
N TYR A 120 19.63 -8.08 -17.95
CA TYR A 120 18.41 -8.82 -18.22
C TYR A 120 18.02 -9.63 -16.99
N VAL A 121 16.92 -9.27 -16.36
CA VAL A 121 16.34 -10.00 -15.22
C VAL A 121 15.34 -10.99 -15.78
N ILE A 122 15.64 -12.28 -15.65
CA ILE A 122 14.82 -13.37 -16.18
C ILE A 122 14.05 -13.99 -15.02
N SER A 123 12.74 -13.86 -15.09
CA SER A 123 11.81 -14.42 -14.12
C SER A 123 10.95 -15.49 -14.74
N ARG A 124 10.45 -16.42 -13.93
CA ARG A 124 9.47 -17.44 -14.35
C ARG A 124 8.16 -17.16 -13.64
N LEU A 125 7.08 -17.07 -14.41
CA LEU A 125 5.72 -17.05 -13.89
C LEU A 125 5.14 -18.46 -14.01
N LYS A 126 4.79 -19.09 -12.89
CA LYS A 126 4.30 -20.46 -12.83
C LYS A 126 2.87 -20.47 -12.28
N GLU A 127 1.94 -21.04 -13.03
CA GLU A 127 0.58 -21.31 -12.56
C GLU A 127 0.61 -22.35 -11.42
N LEU A 128 -0.17 -22.10 -10.38
CA LEU A 128 -0.38 -22.97 -9.23
C LEU A 128 -1.81 -23.54 -9.26
N ASP A 129 -2.07 -24.50 -8.38
CA ASP A 129 -3.33 -25.27 -8.39
C ASP A 129 -4.51 -24.51 -7.77
N GLN A 130 -4.25 -23.47 -6.97
CA GLN A 130 -5.29 -22.72 -6.27
C GLN A 130 -6.07 -21.81 -7.22
N ASP A 131 -7.41 -21.92 -7.17
CA ASP A 131 -8.33 -21.07 -7.91
C ASP A 131 -8.57 -19.74 -7.15
N LEU A 132 -8.50 -18.63 -7.88
CA LEU A 132 -8.75 -17.29 -7.38
C LEU A 132 -10.21 -16.84 -7.62
N GLY A 133 -10.96 -17.54 -8.47
CA GLY A 133 -12.25 -17.12 -8.97
C GLY A 133 -12.16 -15.74 -9.60
N ASP A 134 -13.00 -14.81 -9.13
CA ASP A 134 -13.00 -13.41 -9.58
C ASP A 134 -11.94 -12.54 -8.90
N LYS A 135 -11.18 -13.09 -7.95
CA LYS A 135 -10.15 -12.34 -7.24
C LYS A 135 -8.92 -12.16 -8.12
N LYS A 136 -8.21 -11.07 -7.83
CA LYS A 136 -6.90 -10.79 -8.41
C LYS A 136 -5.83 -10.97 -7.35
N LEU A 137 -4.70 -11.53 -7.76
CA LEU A 137 -3.53 -11.64 -6.92
C LEU A 137 -2.36 -10.93 -7.59
N ARG A 138 -1.64 -10.10 -6.82
CA ARG A 138 -0.36 -9.56 -7.24
C ARG A 138 0.74 -10.41 -6.64
N VAL A 139 1.62 -10.92 -7.49
CA VAL A 139 2.80 -11.66 -7.07
C VAL A 139 4.05 -10.90 -7.49
N SER A 140 5.07 -10.95 -6.64
CA SER A 140 6.31 -10.19 -6.83
C SER A 140 7.51 -10.96 -6.31
N ASP A 141 8.67 -10.72 -6.92
CA ASP A 141 9.96 -11.19 -6.42
C ASP A 141 11.01 -10.08 -6.51
N ARG A 142 12.03 -10.14 -5.63
CA ARG A 142 13.03 -9.09 -5.46
C ARG A 142 14.42 -9.71 -5.32
N VAL A 143 15.40 -9.09 -5.98
CA VAL A 143 16.83 -9.37 -5.79
C VAL A 143 17.55 -8.05 -5.55
N ILE A 144 18.42 -7.99 -4.55
CA ILE A 144 19.24 -6.82 -4.28
C ILE A 144 20.53 -6.93 -5.10
N LEU A 145 20.89 -5.86 -5.79
CA LEU A 145 22.06 -5.78 -6.64
C LEU A 145 22.87 -4.54 -6.24
N ASN A 146 24.12 -4.73 -5.82
CA ASN A 146 25.06 -3.64 -5.64
C ASN A 146 25.81 -3.41 -6.96
N ALA A 147 25.46 -2.33 -7.67
CA ALA A 147 26.01 -2.02 -8.98
C ALA A 147 25.95 -0.52 -9.27
N PRO A 148 26.77 0.00 -10.21
CA PRO A 148 26.56 1.34 -10.76
C PRO A 148 25.20 1.45 -11.46
N ASP A 149 24.83 2.65 -11.93
CA ASP A 149 23.63 2.82 -12.76
C ASP A 149 23.68 1.93 -14.02
N LEU A 150 22.61 1.15 -14.25
CA LEU A 150 22.52 0.13 -15.28
C LEU A 150 21.17 0.16 -16.00
N ASN A 151 21.20 -0.11 -17.32
CA ASN A 151 19.97 -0.28 -18.10
C ASN A 151 19.35 -1.66 -17.87
N VAL A 152 18.37 -1.74 -16.96
CA VAL A 152 17.68 -2.99 -16.62
C VAL A 152 16.51 -3.28 -17.58
N LYS A 153 16.38 -4.54 -18.00
CA LYS A 153 15.26 -5.09 -18.78
C LYS A 153 14.74 -6.37 -18.12
N HIS A 154 13.45 -6.39 -17.80
CA HIS A 154 12.81 -7.54 -17.19
C HIS A 154 12.13 -8.42 -18.25
N ILE A 155 12.41 -9.71 -18.18
CA ILE A 155 11.90 -10.75 -19.07
C ILE A 155 11.18 -11.78 -18.22
N ILE A 156 9.90 -12.01 -18.48
CA ILE A 156 9.09 -13.01 -17.78
C ILE A 156 8.85 -14.20 -18.72
N MET A 157 9.30 -15.38 -18.32
CA MET A 157 8.98 -16.64 -18.98
C MET A 157 7.61 -17.11 -18.51
N GLY A 158 6.63 -17.13 -19.41
CA GLY A 158 5.25 -17.50 -19.12
C GLY A 158 4.26 -16.83 -20.06
N GLU A 159 2.98 -17.15 -19.87
CA GLU A 159 1.91 -16.49 -20.62
C GLU A 159 1.59 -15.12 -20.01
N LYS A 160 1.40 -14.11 -20.87
CA LYS A 160 1.06 -12.77 -20.44
C LYS A 160 -0.38 -12.78 -19.90
N PRO A 161 -0.64 -12.31 -18.67
CA PRO A 161 -1.99 -12.22 -18.14
C PRO A 161 -2.88 -11.31 -19.01
N ASN A 162 -4.18 -11.59 -19.07
CA ASN A 162 -5.12 -10.83 -19.92
C ASN A 162 -5.29 -9.36 -19.50
N ARG A 163 -5.05 -9.04 -18.23
CA ARG A 163 -5.20 -7.69 -17.66
C ARG A 163 -3.93 -7.33 -16.90
N VAL A 164 -2.96 -6.77 -17.62
CA VAL A 164 -1.64 -6.50 -17.06
C VAL A 164 -1.61 -5.12 -16.44
N PHE A 165 -1.33 -5.06 -15.14
CA PHE A 165 -1.09 -3.81 -14.42
C PHE A 165 0.17 -3.08 -14.91
N ASN A 166 1.14 -3.85 -15.44
CA ASN A 166 2.45 -3.37 -15.81
C ASN A 166 2.88 -3.90 -17.20
N ASP A 167 2.95 -3.01 -18.18
CA ASP A 167 3.32 -3.35 -19.56
C ASP A 167 4.81 -3.23 -19.86
N GLN A 168 5.62 -2.76 -18.89
CA GLN A 168 7.05 -2.54 -19.07
C GLN A 168 7.86 -3.85 -19.19
N PHE A 169 7.28 -4.99 -18.77
CA PHE A 169 7.92 -6.29 -18.78
C PHE A 169 7.63 -7.08 -20.06
N LYS A 170 8.67 -7.70 -20.62
CA LYS A 170 8.54 -8.53 -21.82
C LYS A 170 8.23 -9.97 -21.45
N TYR A 171 7.17 -10.53 -22.05
CA TYR A 171 6.81 -11.94 -21.87
C TYR A 171 7.37 -12.80 -23.01
N VAL A 172 7.91 -13.96 -22.68
CA VAL A 172 8.43 -14.94 -23.64
C VAL A 172 7.96 -16.35 -23.28
N LYS A 173 7.64 -17.16 -24.31
CA LYS A 173 7.31 -18.58 -24.12
C LYS A 173 8.57 -19.46 -24.05
N ASP A 174 9.59 -19.10 -24.80
CA ASP A 174 10.88 -19.80 -24.83
C ASP A 174 12.02 -18.84 -24.46
N ILE A 175 12.65 -19.12 -23.33
CA ILE A 175 13.78 -18.33 -22.85
C ILE A 175 15.08 -18.63 -23.60
N ASN A 176 15.24 -19.83 -24.14
CA ASN A 176 16.46 -20.21 -24.84
C ASN A 176 16.56 -19.45 -26.17
N ALA A 177 15.44 -19.33 -26.88
CA ALA A 177 15.34 -18.48 -28.06
C ALA A 177 15.64 -17.00 -27.75
N PHE A 178 15.27 -16.50 -26.57
CA PHE A 178 15.64 -15.16 -26.14
C PHE A 178 17.15 -15.04 -25.86
N LYS A 179 17.71 -15.97 -25.09
CA LYS A 179 19.13 -15.98 -24.69
C LYS A 179 20.07 -16.12 -25.89
N SER A 180 19.71 -16.90 -26.91
CA SER A 180 20.54 -17.07 -28.11
C SER A 180 20.74 -15.78 -28.91
N GLY A 181 19.84 -14.80 -28.74
CA GLY A 181 19.99 -13.47 -29.33
C GLY A 181 20.93 -12.53 -28.58
N LEU A 182 21.36 -12.89 -27.36
CA LEU A 182 22.25 -12.06 -26.56
C LEU A 182 23.70 -12.22 -27.02
N LYS A 183 24.38 -11.09 -27.25
CA LYS A 183 25.81 -11.05 -27.59
C LYS A 183 26.63 -10.82 -26.33
N LYS A 184 27.75 -11.53 -26.17
CA LYS A 184 28.70 -11.36 -25.06
C LYS A 184 28.01 -11.36 -23.69
N SER A 185 27.11 -12.33 -23.46
CA SER A 185 26.36 -12.45 -22.22
C SER A 185 27.16 -13.14 -21.13
N LYS A 186 27.04 -12.65 -19.89
CA LYS A 186 27.54 -13.30 -18.68
C LYS A 186 26.38 -13.46 -17.70
N VAL A 187 26.15 -14.68 -17.24
CA VAL A 187 25.22 -14.94 -16.13
C VAL A 187 25.90 -14.47 -14.85
N ILE A 188 25.26 -13.57 -14.12
CA ILE A 188 25.78 -13.01 -12.86
C ILE A 188 25.01 -13.54 -11.64
N PHE A 189 23.80 -14.07 -11.85
CA PHE A 189 22.99 -14.70 -10.82
C PHE A 189 22.17 -15.84 -11.42
N THR A 190 22.03 -16.92 -10.67
CA THR A 190 21.16 -18.05 -11.00
C THR A 190 20.58 -18.66 -9.72
N LYS A 191 19.32 -19.10 -9.78
CA LYS A 191 18.60 -19.77 -8.68
C LYS A 191 17.88 -21.03 -9.17
#